data_AF-A0A813ERU3-F1
#
_entry.id   AF-A0A813ERU3-F1
#
_cell.length_a   1.000
_cell.length_b   1.000
_cell.length_c   1.000
_cell.angle_alpha   90.00
_cell.angle_beta   90.00
_cell.angle_gamma   90.00
#
_symmetry.space_group_name_H-M   'P 1'
#
loop_
_entity.id
_entity.type
_entity.pdbx_description
1 polymer ?
#
loop_
_entity_poly.entity_id
_entity_poly.type
_entity_poly.pdbx_seq_one_letter_code
_entity_poly.pdbx_strand_id
1 'polypeptide(L)'
;MGAGISAALLQATNADAWAAQGRGPKLRQLFGNYRNSEIWTVQRKQRSMDDGNGWVSFEELSELLYFEEASLLFIWELFSQQNALLNSKELLAVVCIFSSAQIDEKVKFLTAVFDASAGGMCTGAEIAALCTMVLKVLGKCTGCMTKEKDVTPHIMSELPKMIPVCADAVAILGAQLAFKQERVIGQIECDRTLVPSIREAYDQMPVSGSDVAGAYPAPPPGWTSSAATESRPPKKIDGGYREKVRPDSIKDDGLAHLAWMRKLDGQESDALAATSANQEPE
;
A
#
# COMPACT_ATOMS: atom_id res chain seq x y z
N MET A 1 6.51 -2.62 18.68
CA MET A 1 5.48 -1.70 18.26
C MET A 1 6.09 -0.36 18.04
N GLY A 2 6.09 0.32 19.19
CA GLY A 2 6.47 1.71 19.34
C GLY A 2 7.84 2.00 18.79
N ALA A 3 8.92 1.51 19.39
CA ALA A 3 10.26 2.07 19.09
C ALA A 3 10.64 2.04 17.60
N GLY A 4 10.54 0.87 16.94
CA GLY A 4 10.91 0.76 15.53
C GLY A 4 10.02 1.56 14.58
N ILE A 5 8.70 1.40 14.70
CA ILE A 5 7.75 2.10 13.80
C ILE A 5 7.64 3.58 14.14
N SER A 6 7.69 3.96 15.40
CA SER A 6 7.75 5.37 15.82
C SER A 6 8.97 6.06 15.27
N ALA A 7 10.15 5.43 15.38
CA ALA A 7 11.37 5.99 14.79
C ALA A 7 11.24 6.12 13.27
N ALA A 8 10.70 5.11 12.59
CA ALA A 8 10.46 5.16 11.15
C ALA A 8 9.46 6.26 10.75
N LEU A 9 8.40 6.47 11.54
CA LEU A 9 7.41 7.54 11.31
C LEU A 9 8.04 8.93 11.43
N LEU A 10 8.82 9.17 12.49
CA LEU A 10 9.53 10.42 12.69
C LEU A 10 10.56 10.68 11.59
N GLN A 11 11.31 9.63 11.20
CA GLN A 11 12.26 9.72 10.09
C GLN A 11 11.57 10.03 8.76
N ALA A 12 10.45 9.37 8.46
CA ALA A 12 9.68 9.56 7.24
C ALA A 12 9.01 10.94 7.16
N THR A 13 8.91 11.65 8.29
CA THR A 13 8.30 12.98 8.41
C THR A 13 9.23 14.06 8.94
N ASN A 14 10.53 13.92 8.66
CA ASN A 14 11.51 14.95 8.93
C ASN A 14 11.00 16.34 8.46
N ALA A 15 10.97 17.31 9.37
CA ALA A 15 10.34 18.61 9.14
C ALA A 15 10.99 19.41 8.00
N ASP A 16 12.32 19.33 7.87
CA ASP A 16 13.06 20.05 6.82
C ASP A 16 12.72 19.47 5.45
N ALA A 17 12.74 18.14 5.32
CA ALA A 17 12.38 17.45 4.09
C ALA A 17 10.90 17.66 3.72
N TRP A 18 10.02 17.67 4.72
CA TRP A 18 8.59 17.93 4.57
C TRP A 18 8.32 19.32 3.98
N ALA A 19 8.97 20.35 4.53
CA ALA A 19 8.84 21.72 4.06
C ALA A 19 9.49 21.92 2.70
N ALA A 20 10.71 21.38 2.49
CA ALA A 20 11.47 21.58 1.27
C ALA A 20 10.79 21.00 0.02
N GLN A 21 10.12 19.85 0.13
CA GLN A 21 9.45 19.22 -1.01
C GLN A 21 8.08 19.83 -1.31
N GLY A 22 7.41 20.46 -0.34
CA GLY A 22 6.07 21.06 -0.51
C GLY A 22 4.92 20.06 -0.76
N ARG A 23 5.22 18.79 -1.07
CA ARG A 23 4.24 17.73 -1.38
C ARG A 23 3.35 17.40 -0.18
N GLY A 24 3.96 17.19 0.98
CA GLY A 24 3.26 16.92 2.24
C GLY A 24 2.32 18.05 2.64
N PRO A 25 2.79 19.31 2.71
CA PRO A 25 1.93 20.47 2.94
C PRO A 25 0.77 20.58 1.93
N LYS A 26 1.01 20.38 0.63
CA LYS A 26 -0.05 20.42 -0.38
C LYS A 26 -1.10 19.33 -0.16
N LEU A 27 -0.70 18.09 0.14
CA LEU A 27 -1.65 17.02 0.47
C LEU A 27 -2.43 17.33 1.77
N ARG A 28 -1.79 17.94 2.78
CA ARG A 28 -2.46 18.43 3.98
C ARG A 28 -3.46 19.55 3.68
N GLN A 29 -3.19 20.41 2.71
CA GLN A 29 -4.19 21.39 2.24
C GLN A 29 -5.37 20.72 1.54
N LEU A 30 -5.13 19.69 0.71
CA LEU A 30 -6.20 18.99 -0.01
C LEU A 30 -7.11 18.19 0.93
N PHE A 31 -6.53 17.40 1.83
CA PHE A 31 -7.28 16.47 2.68
C PHE A 31 -7.48 16.96 4.11
N GLY A 32 -6.91 18.10 4.51
CA GLY A 32 -6.91 18.57 5.91
C GLY A 32 -8.30 18.83 6.50
N ASN A 33 -9.34 18.97 5.67
CA ASN A 33 -10.72 19.09 6.14
C ASN A 33 -11.53 17.78 6.04
N TYR A 34 -10.93 16.69 5.53
CA TYR A 34 -11.55 15.38 5.57
C TYR A 34 -11.55 14.88 7.01
N ARG A 35 -12.71 14.45 7.48
CA ARG A 35 -12.91 13.77 8.76
C ARG A 35 -13.14 12.28 8.49
N ASN A 36 -13.44 11.56 9.56
CA ASN A 36 -13.71 10.13 9.50
C ASN A 36 -14.85 9.79 8.52
N SER A 37 -15.92 10.59 8.46
CA SER A 37 -17.03 10.37 7.51
C SER A 37 -16.58 10.40 6.05
N GLU A 38 -15.67 11.30 5.69
CA GLU A 38 -15.19 11.47 4.32
C GLU A 38 -14.25 10.32 3.91
N ILE A 39 -13.35 9.88 4.79
CA ILE A 39 -12.43 8.78 4.47
C ILE A 39 -13.21 7.45 4.21
N TRP A 40 -14.21 7.13 5.04
CA TRP A 40 -15.07 5.96 4.84
C TRP A 40 -15.95 6.10 3.59
N THR A 41 -16.32 7.32 3.26
CA THR A 41 -17.06 7.61 2.05
C THR A 41 -16.24 7.34 0.79
N VAL A 42 -14.99 7.80 0.75
CA VAL A 42 -14.08 7.52 -0.38
C VAL A 42 -13.90 6.02 -0.55
N GLN A 43 -13.71 5.28 0.55
CA GLN A 43 -13.59 3.82 0.49
C GLN A 43 -14.86 3.15 -0.07
N ARG A 44 -16.05 3.59 0.34
CA ARG A 44 -17.31 3.05 -0.19
C ARG A 44 -17.47 3.33 -1.68
N LYS A 45 -17.14 4.54 -2.15
CA LYS A 45 -17.13 4.87 -3.58
C LYS A 45 -16.13 3.99 -4.34
N GLN A 46 -14.92 3.85 -3.81
CA GLN A 46 -13.89 3.00 -4.42
C GLN A 46 -14.39 1.56 -4.56
N ARG A 47 -14.97 0.97 -3.51
CA ARG A 47 -15.54 -0.39 -3.59
C ARG A 47 -16.67 -0.53 -4.60
N SER A 48 -17.45 0.53 -4.85
CA SER A 48 -18.52 0.49 -5.85
C SER A 48 -18.01 0.54 -7.29
N MET A 49 -16.79 1.03 -7.51
CA MET A 49 -16.15 1.13 -8.82
C MET A 49 -15.11 0.04 -9.06
N ASP A 50 -14.59 -0.56 -7.99
CA ASP A 50 -13.54 -1.58 -8.03
C ASP A 50 -13.99 -2.80 -8.85
N ASP A 51 -13.24 -3.09 -9.91
CA ASP A 51 -13.41 -4.30 -10.72
C ASP A 51 -12.61 -5.50 -10.15
N GLY A 52 -11.94 -5.32 -9.01
CA GLY A 52 -11.13 -6.31 -8.32
C GLY A 52 -9.65 -6.29 -8.71
N ASN A 53 -9.23 -5.40 -9.62
CA ASN A 53 -7.83 -5.30 -10.05
C ASN A 53 -6.94 -4.53 -9.04
N GLY A 54 -7.53 -3.76 -8.11
CA GLY A 54 -6.82 -3.01 -7.08
C GLY A 54 -6.13 -1.73 -7.59
N TRP A 55 -6.51 -1.25 -8.77
CA TRP A 55 -6.00 -0.06 -9.44
C TRP A 55 -7.12 0.96 -9.66
N VAL A 56 -6.73 2.22 -9.79
CA VAL A 56 -7.62 3.36 -10.00
C VAL A 56 -7.10 4.17 -11.18
N SER A 57 -7.94 4.38 -12.19
CA SER A 57 -7.65 5.25 -13.35
C SER A 57 -7.77 6.73 -12.98
N PHE A 58 -7.37 7.63 -13.88
CA PHE A 58 -7.49 9.07 -13.64
C PHE A 58 -8.96 9.50 -13.59
N GLU A 59 -9.79 8.92 -14.45
CA GLU A 59 -11.24 9.14 -14.48
C GLU A 59 -11.87 8.69 -13.16
N GLU A 60 -11.52 7.48 -12.69
CA GLU A 60 -12.00 6.98 -11.39
C GLU A 60 -11.51 7.85 -10.22
N LEU A 61 -10.27 8.37 -10.26
CA LEU A 61 -9.78 9.32 -9.27
C LEU A 61 -10.65 10.60 -9.23
N SER A 62 -11.05 11.11 -10.39
CA SER A 62 -11.91 12.30 -10.50
C SER A 62 -13.34 12.07 -9.97
N GLU A 63 -13.83 10.83 -10.06
CA GLU A 63 -15.12 10.44 -9.47
C GLU A 63 -15.01 10.19 -7.95
N LEU A 64 -13.83 9.73 -7.49
CA LEU A 64 -13.54 9.45 -6.09
C LEU A 64 -13.35 10.70 -5.24
N LEU A 65 -12.73 11.75 -5.79
CA LEU A 65 -12.29 12.92 -5.02
C LEU A 65 -12.95 14.19 -5.54
N TYR A 66 -13.43 15.04 -4.63
CA TYR A 66 -14.06 16.30 -4.97
C TYR A 66 -13.01 17.43 -5.02
N PHE A 67 -12.15 17.40 -6.04
CA PHE A 67 -11.11 18.42 -6.25
C PHE A 67 -11.09 18.94 -7.68
N GLU A 68 -10.49 20.11 -7.85
CA GLU A 68 -10.16 20.66 -9.16
C GLU A 68 -9.11 19.79 -9.88
N GLU A 69 -9.15 19.79 -11.22
CA GLU A 69 -8.29 18.97 -12.06
C GLU A 69 -6.79 19.15 -11.74
N ALA A 70 -6.33 20.38 -11.51
CA ALA A 70 -4.93 20.64 -11.14
C ALA A 70 -4.50 19.92 -9.85
N SER A 71 -5.42 19.78 -8.89
CA SER A 71 -5.16 19.06 -7.63
C SER A 71 -5.20 17.55 -7.83
N LEU A 72 -6.07 17.05 -8.73
CA LEU A 72 -6.10 15.64 -9.12
C LEU A 72 -4.82 15.24 -9.88
N LEU A 73 -4.37 16.08 -10.82
CA LEU A 73 -3.11 15.89 -11.54
C LEU A 73 -1.91 15.87 -10.58
N PHE A 74 -1.88 16.75 -9.59
CA PHE A 74 -0.84 16.71 -8.55
C PHE A 74 -0.82 15.37 -7.79
N ILE A 75 -1.98 14.84 -7.37
CA ILE A 75 -2.06 13.53 -6.72
C ILE A 75 -1.62 12.42 -7.69
N TRP A 76 -2.05 12.51 -8.94
CA TRP A 76 -1.75 11.55 -9.98
C TRP A 76 -0.25 11.47 -10.29
N GLU A 77 0.40 12.61 -10.52
CA GLU A 77 1.85 12.68 -10.76
C GLU A 77 2.65 12.12 -9.58
N LEU A 78 2.16 12.31 -8.35
CA LEU A 78 2.87 11.87 -7.16
C LEU A 78 2.73 10.36 -6.90
N PHE A 79 1.57 9.78 -7.21
CA PHE A 79 1.26 8.42 -6.80
C PHE A 79 1.10 7.40 -7.93
N SER A 80 0.89 7.84 -9.19
CA SER A 80 0.70 6.93 -10.31
C SER A 80 1.97 6.10 -10.57
N GLN A 81 1.78 4.88 -11.06
CA GLN A 81 2.86 3.96 -11.41
C GLN A 81 3.09 3.94 -12.93
N GLN A 82 4.01 3.09 -13.39
CA GLN A 82 4.48 3.06 -14.79
C GLN A 82 3.37 2.93 -15.86
N ASN A 83 2.17 2.45 -15.49
CA ASN A 83 1.04 2.31 -16.41
C ASN A 83 -0.01 3.42 -16.27
N ALA A 84 0.32 4.56 -15.64
CA ALA A 84 -0.63 5.62 -15.32
C ALA A 84 -1.86 5.05 -14.58
N LEU A 85 -1.59 4.35 -13.48
CA LEU A 85 -2.62 3.82 -12.58
C LEU A 85 -2.19 4.05 -11.14
N LEU A 86 -3.17 4.31 -10.27
CA LEU A 86 -2.98 4.43 -8.83
C LEU A 86 -3.32 3.12 -8.15
N ASN A 87 -2.52 2.70 -7.18
CA ASN A 87 -2.90 1.58 -6.33
C ASN A 87 -4.03 2.01 -5.38
N SER A 88 -5.13 1.26 -5.33
CA SER A 88 -6.33 1.66 -4.56
C SER A 88 -6.05 1.77 -3.07
N LYS A 89 -5.28 0.82 -2.50
CA LYS A 89 -4.87 0.86 -1.08
C LYS A 89 -3.93 2.02 -0.78
N GLU A 90 -3.02 2.34 -1.71
CA GLU A 90 -2.15 3.52 -1.57
C GLU A 90 -2.96 4.82 -1.57
N LEU A 91 -3.94 4.96 -2.48
CA LEU A 91 -4.83 6.11 -2.52
C LEU A 91 -5.64 6.25 -1.22
N LEU A 92 -6.26 5.17 -0.74
CA LEU A 92 -7.02 5.20 0.53
C LEU A 92 -6.11 5.54 1.71
N ALA A 93 -4.86 5.07 1.71
CA ALA A 93 -3.87 5.44 2.72
C ALA A 93 -3.52 6.94 2.65
N VAL A 94 -3.35 7.52 1.46
CA VAL A 94 -3.13 8.97 1.29
C VAL A 94 -4.29 9.76 1.89
N VAL A 95 -5.53 9.45 1.49
CA VAL A 95 -6.72 10.16 1.99
C VAL A 95 -6.78 10.06 3.52
N CYS A 96 -6.54 8.87 4.09
CA CYS A 96 -6.54 8.65 5.54
C CYS A 96 -5.44 9.42 6.26
N ILE A 97 -4.18 9.28 5.84
CA ILE A 97 -3.00 9.87 6.50
C ILE A 97 -3.13 11.40 6.55
N PHE A 98 -3.55 12.01 5.46
CA PHE A 98 -3.62 13.47 5.32
C PHE A 98 -4.93 14.09 5.81
N SER A 99 -5.95 13.27 6.10
CA SER A 99 -7.17 13.71 6.78
C SER A 99 -6.89 14.24 8.18
N SER A 100 -7.87 14.95 8.74
CA SER A 100 -7.86 15.39 10.13
C SER A 100 -8.77 14.54 11.02
N ALA A 101 -8.94 13.26 10.65
CA ALA A 101 -9.47 12.24 11.55
C ALA A 101 -8.49 11.96 12.71
N GLN A 102 -9.01 11.46 13.82
CA GLN A 102 -8.17 11.09 14.96
C GLN A 102 -7.34 9.84 14.65
N ILE A 103 -6.20 9.66 15.31
CA ILE A 103 -5.33 8.50 15.06
C ILE A 103 -6.07 7.16 15.27
N ASP A 104 -6.95 7.07 16.25
CA ASP A 104 -7.75 5.86 16.51
C ASP A 104 -8.68 5.55 15.31
N GLU A 105 -9.27 6.58 14.72
CA GLU A 105 -10.12 6.47 13.53
C GLU A 105 -9.30 6.10 12.29
N LYS A 106 -8.11 6.69 12.13
CA LYS A 106 -7.19 6.38 11.03
C LYS A 106 -6.71 4.94 11.10
N VAL A 107 -6.31 4.45 12.28
CA VAL A 107 -5.87 3.07 12.47
C VAL A 107 -7.02 2.11 12.19
N LYS A 108 -8.22 2.36 12.73
CA LYS A 108 -9.42 1.57 12.45
C LYS A 108 -9.76 1.51 10.95
N PHE A 109 -9.66 2.64 10.26
CA PHE A 109 -9.89 2.70 8.82
C PHE A 109 -8.83 1.89 8.06
N LEU A 110 -7.55 2.10 8.36
CA LEU A 110 -6.45 1.42 7.66
C LEU A 110 -6.45 -0.09 7.91
N THR A 111 -6.74 -0.56 9.12
CA THR A 111 -6.88 -2.00 9.38
C THR A 111 -8.01 -2.59 8.54
N ALA A 112 -9.15 -1.91 8.41
CA ALA A 112 -10.24 -2.36 7.55
C ALA A 112 -9.90 -2.32 6.03
N VAL A 113 -8.97 -1.47 5.60
CA VAL A 113 -8.46 -1.45 4.21
C VAL A 113 -7.50 -2.61 3.94
N PHE A 114 -6.71 -3.00 4.94
CA PHE A 114 -5.69 -4.04 4.81
C PHE A 114 -6.16 -5.44 5.21
N ASP A 115 -7.27 -5.56 5.93
CA ASP A 115 -7.94 -6.83 6.24
C ASP A 115 -8.48 -7.49 4.96
N ALA A 116 -7.72 -8.45 4.42
CA ALA A 116 -8.08 -9.12 3.18
C ALA A 116 -9.26 -10.10 3.34
N SER A 117 -9.56 -10.57 4.56
CA SER A 117 -10.71 -11.46 4.78
C SER A 117 -12.01 -10.71 5.07
N ALA A 118 -11.93 -9.40 5.35
CA ALA A 118 -13.04 -8.59 5.84
C ALA A 118 -13.70 -9.17 7.11
N GLY A 119 -12.93 -9.92 7.91
CA GLY A 119 -13.39 -10.56 9.14
C GLY A 119 -13.26 -9.68 10.38
N GLY A 120 -12.67 -8.49 10.26
CA GLY A 120 -12.40 -7.57 11.38
C GLY A 120 -11.15 -7.92 12.19
N MET A 121 -10.35 -8.88 11.71
CA MET A 121 -9.12 -9.35 12.35
C MET A 121 -8.01 -9.44 11.30
N CYS A 122 -6.88 -8.79 11.58
CA CYS A 122 -5.71 -8.79 10.72
C CYS A 122 -4.68 -9.83 11.15
N THR A 123 -3.91 -10.31 10.17
CA THR A 123 -2.65 -11.02 10.37
C THR A 123 -1.50 -10.06 10.64
N GLY A 124 -0.38 -10.56 11.18
CA GLY A 124 0.84 -9.76 11.34
C GLY A 124 1.37 -9.24 10.00
N ALA A 125 1.26 -10.02 8.93
CA ALA A 125 1.64 -9.64 7.58
C ALA A 125 0.80 -8.47 7.03
N GLU A 126 -0.51 -8.47 7.26
CA GLU A 126 -1.39 -7.36 6.87
C GLU A 126 -1.04 -6.08 7.63
N ILE A 127 -0.69 -6.17 8.93
CA ILE A 127 -0.21 -5.02 9.70
C ILE A 127 1.14 -4.50 9.18
N ALA A 128 2.07 -5.38 8.81
CA ALA A 128 3.34 -4.94 8.20
C ALA A 128 3.13 -4.28 6.84
N ALA A 129 2.23 -4.80 6.02
CA ALA A 129 1.86 -4.18 4.74
C ALA A 129 1.23 -2.79 4.94
N LEU A 130 0.37 -2.64 5.96
CA LEU A 130 -0.21 -1.35 6.36
C LEU A 130 0.90 -0.36 6.76
N CYS A 131 1.77 -0.73 7.70
CA CYS A 131 2.85 0.13 8.16
C CYS A 131 3.79 0.52 7.01
N THR A 132 4.13 -0.44 6.15
CA THR A 132 4.96 -0.18 4.95
C THR A 132 4.29 0.80 4.01
N MET A 133 2.98 0.67 3.77
CA MET A 133 2.24 1.60 2.92
C MET A 133 2.23 3.02 3.50
N VAL A 134 1.98 3.16 4.80
CA VAL A 134 1.99 4.46 5.48
C VAL A 134 3.36 5.13 5.32
N LEU A 135 4.44 4.40 5.63
CA LEU A 135 5.79 4.92 5.51
C LEU A 135 6.16 5.25 4.05
N LYS A 136 5.71 4.46 3.08
CA LYS A 136 5.90 4.74 1.65
C LYS A 136 5.19 6.02 1.20
N VAL A 137 3.95 6.24 1.66
CA VAL A 137 3.19 7.46 1.34
C VAL A 137 3.90 8.70 1.92
N LEU A 138 4.33 8.63 3.18
CA LEU A 138 5.10 9.71 3.82
C LEU A 138 6.44 9.92 3.11
N GLY A 139 7.11 8.82 2.75
CA GLY A 139 8.35 8.81 2.00
C GLY A 139 8.28 9.48 0.63
N LYS A 140 7.16 9.35 -0.10
CA LYS A 140 6.92 10.09 -1.36
C LYS A 140 6.85 11.61 -1.14
N CYS A 141 6.52 12.05 0.08
CA CYS A 141 6.41 13.45 0.45
C CYS A 141 7.72 14.07 0.91
N THR A 142 8.62 13.26 1.50
CA THR A 142 9.91 13.73 2.07
C THR A 142 11.13 13.26 1.30
N GLY A 143 10.98 12.32 0.36
CA GLY A 143 12.09 11.63 -0.32
C GLY A 143 12.67 10.46 0.48
N CYS A 144 12.16 10.18 1.68
CA CYS A 144 12.60 9.04 2.49
C CYS A 144 12.11 7.71 1.86
N MET A 145 13.02 6.90 1.31
CA MET A 145 12.64 5.61 0.75
C MET A 145 12.48 4.56 1.85
N THR A 146 11.27 4.02 2.00
CA THR A 146 11.00 2.86 2.86
C THR A 146 10.75 1.61 2.02
N LYS A 147 11.38 0.49 2.37
CA LYS A 147 11.16 -0.82 1.73
C LYS A 147 10.57 -1.80 2.73
N GLU A 148 9.76 -2.73 2.23
CA GLU A 148 9.11 -3.76 3.05
C GLU A 148 10.10 -4.58 3.89
N LYS A 149 11.26 -4.92 3.31
CA LYS A 149 12.33 -5.65 4.00
C LYS A 149 12.88 -4.94 5.24
N ASP A 150 12.73 -3.62 5.30
CA ASP A 150 13.19 -2.78 6.41
C ASP A 150 12.10 -2.62 7.49
N VAL A 151 10.86 -3.04 7.22
CA VAL A 151 9.69 -2.89 8.12
C VAL A 151 9.25 -4.24 8.67
N THR A 152 9.04 -5.23 7.79
CA THR A 152 8.47 -6.53 8.15
C THR A 152 9.23 -7.26 9.27
N PRO A 153 10.57 -7.34 9.29
CA PRO A 153 11.29 -7.98 10.39
C PRO A 153 11.05 -7.32 11.75
N HIS A 154 10.94 -5.98 11.78
CA HIS A 154 10.65 -5.25 13.01
C HIS A 154 9.26 -5.60 13.52
N ILE A 155 8.23 -5.50 12.67
CA ILE A 155 6.84 -5.84 13.03
C ILE A 155 6.76 -7.29 13.54
N MET A 156 7.35 -8.23 12.82
CA MET A 156 7.33 -9.65 13.17
C MET A 156 8.01 -9.93 14.52
N SER A 157 9.10 -9.22 14.84
CA SER A 157 9.80 -9.37 16.13
C SER A 157 9.09 -8.68 17.29
N GLU A 158 8.26 -7.68 17.01
CA GLU A 158 7.70 -6.81 18.02
C GLU A 158 6.25 -7.14 18.38
N LEU A 159 5.44 -7.62 17.43
CA LEU A 159 4.04 -7.99 17.66
C LEU A 159 3.87 -8.99 18.83
N PRO A 160 4.64 -10.11 18.88
CA PRO A 160 4.52 -11.07 19.98
C PRO A 160 4.86 -10.49 21.36
N LYS A 161 5.69 -9.45 21.41
CA LYS A 161 6.07 -8.80 22.70
C LYS A 161 4.95 -7.94 23.27
N MET A 162 3.98 -7.56 22.44
CA MET A 162 2.94 -6.60 22.79
C MET A 162 1.56 -7.24 22.88
N ILE A 163 1.30 -8.25 22.05
CA ILE A 163 0.01 -8.92 21.96
C ILE A 163 0.21 -10.36 22.44
N PRO A 164 -0.23 -10.72 23.67
CA PRO A 164 -0.05 -12.07 24.22
C PRO A 164 -0.57 -13.18 23.29
N VAL A 165 -1.72 -12.96 22.65
CA VAL A 165 -2.30 -13.92 21.69
C VAL A 165 -1.39 -14.16 20.49
N CYS A 166 -0.64 -13.15 20.03
CA CYS A 166 0.41 -13.34 19.02
C CYS A 166 1.56 -14.19 19.56
N ALA A 167 1.97 -14.01 20.81
CA ALA A 167 3.04 -14.81 21.42
C ALA A 167 2.64 -16.29 21.49
N ASP A 168 1.41 -16.57 21.89
CA ASP A 168 0.87 -17.92 21.96
C ASP A 168 0.85 -18.58 20.58
N ALA A 169 0.36 -17.86 19.56
CA ALA A 169 0.37 -18.31 18.17
C ALA A 169 1.81 -18.63 17.67
N VAL A 170 2.79 -17.78 18.00
CA VAL A 170 4.20 -18.00 17.65
C VAL A 170 4.77 -19.23 18.34
N ALA A 171 4.40 -19.48 19.60
CA ALA A 171 4.85 -20.66 20.34
C ALA A 171 4.31 -21.98 19.74
N ILE A 172 3.09 -21.95 19.18
CA ILE A 172 2.43 -23.13 18.61
C ILE A 172 2.86 -23.39 17.16
N LEU A 173 2.88 -22.36 16.31
CA LEU A 173 3.03 -22.51 14.86
C LEU A 173 4.41 -22.07 14.34
N GLY A 174 5.20 -21.40 15.18
CA GLY A 174 6.42 -20.72 14.78
C GLY A 174 6.16 -19.33 14.20
N ALA A 175 7.18 -18.47 14.28
CA ALA A 175 7.06 -17.04 13.98
C ALA A 175 6.53 -16.73 12.58
N GLN A 176 7.04 -17.41 11.55
CA GLN A 176 6.70 -17.13 10.16
C GLN A 176 5.27 -17.53 9.79
N LEU A 177 4.80 -18.69 10.26
CA LEU A 177 3.45 -19.17 9.96
C LEU A 177 2.42 -18.36 10.74
N ALA A 178 2.64 -18.15 12.04
CA ALA A 178 1.79 -17.31 12.87
C ALA A 178 1.64 -15.90 12.26
N PHE A 179 2.75 -15.29 11.86
CA PHE A 179 2.74 -13.95 11.27
C PHE A 179 1.89 -13.84 9.99
N LYS A 180 1.89 -14.87 9.14
CA LYS A 180 1.20 -14.86 7.84
C LYS A 180 -0.24 -15.35 7.88
N GLN A 181 -0.56 -16.26 8.80
CA GLN A 181 -1.84 -16.99 8.76
C GLN A 181 -2.76 -16.63 9.93
N GLU A 182 -2.20 -16.30 11.10
CA GLU A 182 -3.00 -16.09 12.30
C GLU A 182 -3.60 -14.70 12.34
N ARG A 183 -4.93 -14.65 12.36
CA ARG A 183 -5.73 -13.43 12.44
C ARG A 183 -6.04 -13.13 13.89
N VAL A 184 -5.11 -12.48 14.57
CA VAL A 184 -5.15 -12.24 16.02
C VAL A 184 -5.14 -10.75 16.39
N ILE A 185 -5.12 -9.86 15.40
CA ILE A 185 -5.04 -8.41 15.60
C ILE A 185 -6.38 -7.78 15.22
N GLY A 186 -7.25 -7.60 16.19
CA GLY A 186 -8.54 -6.93 16.03
C GLY A 186 -8.50 -5.48 16.50
N GLN A 187 -9.69 -4.89 16.58
CA GLN A 187 -9.86 -3.51 17.05
C GLN A 187 -9.38 -3.34 18.51
N ILE A 188 -9.59 -4.34 19.37
CA ILE A 188 -9.22 -4.27 20.78
C ILE A 188 -7.70 -4.14 20.94
N GLU A 189 -6.94 -4.96 20.20
CA GLU A 189 -5.48 -4.93 20.21
C GLU A 189 -4.95 -3.62 19.61
N CYS A 190 -5.62 -3.10 18.58
CA CYS A 190 -5.29 -1.80 18.00
C CYS A 190 -5.45 -0.68 19.04
N ASP A 191 -6.61 -0.59 19.67
CA ASP A 191 -6.95 0.51 20.59
C ASP A 191 -6.15 0.45 21.90
N ARG A 192 -5.96 -0.76 22.45
CA ARG A 192 -5.31 -0.93 23.76
C ARG A 192 -3.79 -0.97 23.69
N THR A 193 -3.23 -1.39 22.56
CA THR A 193 -1.81 -1.75 22.51
C THR A 193 -1.09 -1.05 21.37
N LEU A 194 -1.60 -1.14 20.13
CA LEU A 194 -0.87 -0.60 18.98
C LEU A 194 -0.92 0.93 18.92
N VAL A 195 -2.11 1.53 19.01
CA VAL A 195 -2.28 3.00 18.94
C VAL A 195 -1.49 3.70 20.06
N PRO A 196 -1.60 3.30 21.35
CA PRO A 196 -0.82 3.93 22.41
C PRO A 196 0.69 3.84 22.16
N SER A 197 1.16 2.76 21.54
CA SER A 197 2.60 2.57 21.29
C SER A 197 3.20 3.52 20.25
N ILE A 198 2.39 4.11 19.36
CA ILE A 198 2.84 5.02 18.30
C ILE A 198 2.34 6.45 18.47
N ARG A 199 1.44 6.70 19.43
CA ARG A 199 0.75 7.98 19.59
C ARG A 199 1.71 9.15 19.77
N GLU A 200 2.68 9.01 20.66
CA GLU A 200 3.67 10.07 20.93
C GLU A 200 4.45 10.48 19.68
N ALA A 201 4.84 9.50 18.85
CA ALA A 201 5.52 9.79 17.60
C ALA A 201 4.58 10.41 16.57
N TYR A 202 3.34 9.92 16.48
CA TYR A 202 2.33 10.48 15.60
C TYR A 202 2.04 11.96 15.91
N ASP A 203 1.89 12.30 17.18
CA ASP A 203 1.57 13.67 17.64
C ASP A 203 2.69 14.67 17.33
N GLN A 204 3.91 14.20 17.05
CA GLN A 204 5.04 15.04 16.60
C GLN A 204 5.08 15.23 15.08
N MET A 205 4.32 14.44 14.31
CA MET A 205 4.33 14.51 12.85
C MET A 205 3.54 15.73 12.34
N PRO A 206 3.94 16.34 11.21
CA PRO A 206 3.21 17.45 10.58
C PRO A 206 1.83 17.06 10.02
N VAL A 207 1.54 15.76 9.94
CA VAL A 207 0.21 15.22 9.57
C VAL A 207 -0.75 15.14 10.75
N SER A 208 -0.26 15.30 11.98
CA SER A 208 -1.11 15.39 13.17
C SER A 208 -1.82 16.75 13.23
N GLY A 209 -2.88 16.84 14.03
CA GLY A 209 -3.64 18.07 14.23
C GLY A 209 -4.91 18.21 13.37
N SER A 210 -5.79 19.11 13.80
CA SER A 210 -7.19 19.15 13.36
C SER A 210 -7.45 19.96 12.10
N ASP A 211 -6.72 21.05 11.86
CA ASP A 211 -7.03 22.01 10.78
C ASP A 211 -5.76 22.64 10.20
N VAL A 212 -5.74 22.76 8.88
CA VAL A 212 -4.62 23.35 8.12
C VAL A 212 -5.11 24.66 7.51
N ALA A 213 -4.38 25.74 7.75
CA ALA A 213 -4.70 27.04 7.15
C ALA A 213 -4.69 26.93 5.61
N GLY A 214 -5.78 27.37 4.97
CA GLY A 214 -5.93 27.25 3.51
C GLY A 214 -6.29 25.85 3.02
N ALA A 215 -6.77 24.96 3.89
CA ALA A 215 -7.29 23.67 3.46
C ALA A 215 -8.52 23.83 2.55
N TYR A 216 -8.62 22.97 1.54
CA TYR A 216 -9.78 22.88 0.66
C TYR A 216 -11.04 22.59 1.48
N PRO A 217 -12.20 23.16 1.11
CA PRO A 217 -13.44 22.85 1.82
C PRO A 217 -13.71 21.35 1.79
N ALA A 218 -14.31 20.84 2.86
CA ALA A 218 -14.80 19.46 2.87
C ALA A 218 -15.78 19.26 1.69
N PRO A 219 -15.84 18.04 1.11
CA PRO A 219 -16.77 17.75 0.03
C PRO A 219 -18.22 18.05 0.48
N PRO A 220 -19.09 18.52 -0.43
CA PRO A 220 -20.44 18.93 -0.06
C PRO A 220 -21.25 17.74 0.51
N PRO A 221 -22.19 18.00 1.44
CA PRO A 221 -23.12 16.97 1.89
C PRO A 221 -23.83 16.31 0.71
N GLY A 222 -23.83 14.98 0.65
CA GLY A 222 -24.46 14.26 -0.45
C GLY A 222 -23.64 14.13 -1.74
N TRP A 223 -22.34 14.50 -1.74
CA TRP A 223 -21.42 14.16 -2.84
C TRP A 223 -21.29 12.64 -3.10
N THR A 224 -21.85 11.84 -2.19
CA THR A 224 -22.00 10.39 -2.23
C THR A 224 -23.28 9.91 -2.89
N SER A 225 -24.29 10.79 -2.99
CA SER A 225 -25.65 10.41 -3.39
C SER A 225 -25.80 10.21 -4.90
N SER A 226 -24.78 10.53 -5.70
CA SER A 226 -24.82 10.41 -7.16
C SER A 226 -24.76 8.97 -7.69
N ALA A 227 -24.79 7.95 -6.84
CA ALA A 227 -24.92 6.56 -7.26
C ALA A 227 -26.32 5.97 -6.99
N ALA A 228 -27.36 6.81 -7.03
CA ALA A 228 -28.71 6.31 -7.29
C ALA A 228 -28.77 5.79 -8.74
N THR A 229 -28.30 4.56 -8.93
CA THR A 229 -28.93 3.59 -9.83
C THR A 229 -29.06 4.01 -11.30
N GLU A 230 -27.99 4.47 -11.95
CA GLU A 230 -27.77 3.97 -13.30
C GLU A 230 -27.08 2.63 -13.14
N SER A 231 -27.87 1.56 -13.21
CA SER A 231 -27.39 0.20 -13.32
C SER A 231 -26.50 0.12 -14.56
N ARG A 232 -25.21 0.41 -14.41
CA ARG A 232 -24.21 0.12 -15.42
C ARG A 232 -24.39 -1.38 -15.68
N PRO A 233 -24.83 -1.80 -16.88
CA PRO A 233 -25.05 -3.21 -17.15
C PRO A 233 -23.75 -3.93 -16.80
N PRO A 234 -23.82 -5.09 -16.13
CA PRO A 234 -22.62 -5.82 -15.75
C PRO A 234 -21.74 -5.90 -16.98
N LYS A 235 -20.52 -5.35 -16.87
CA LYS A 235 -19.51 -5.42 -17.94
C LYS A 235 -19.46 -6.90 -18.29
N LYS A 236 -20.05 -7.27 -19.43
CA LYS A 236 -19.95 -8.63 -19.93
C LYS A 236 -18.46 -8.81 -20.13
N ILE A 237 -17.82 -9.49 -19.18
CA ILE A 237 -16.53 -10.10 -19.40
C ILE A 237 -16.85 -11.09 -20.50
N ASP A 238 -16.60 -10.70 -21.74
CA ASP A 238 -16.63 -11.62 -22.85
C ASP A 238 -15.69 -12.74 -22.47
N GLY A 239 -16.28 -13.88 -22.13
CA GLY A 239 -15.61 -15.13 -21.84
C GLY A 239 -14.99 -15.66 -23.12
N GLY A 240 -14.00 -14.95 -23.64
CA GLY A 240 -13.07 -15.44 -24.63
C GLY A 240 -12.07 -16.36 -23.93
N TYR A 241 -12.29 -17.66 -24.09
CA TYR A 241 -11.31 -18.72 -23.88
C TYR A 241 -10.83 -18.99 -22.44
N ARG A 242 -11.67 -19.71 -21.67
CA ARG A 242 -11.16 -20.78 -20.80
C ARG A 242 -11.55 -22.12 -21.41
N GLU A 243 -10.83 -22.50 -22.45
CA GLU A 243 -10.80 -23.90 -22.90
C GLU A 243 -10.12 -24.71 -21.80
N LYS A 244 -10.86 -25.64 -21.20
CA LYS A 244 -10.33 -26.65 -20.28
C LYS A 244 -9.47 -27.61 -21.09
N VAL A 245 -8.21 -27.25 -21.33
CA VAL A 245 -7.20 -28.17 -21.84
C VAL A 245 -6.92 -29.20 -20.75
N ARG A 246 -7.37 -30.43 -20.99
CA ARG A 246 -6.85 -31.62 -20.31
C ARG A 246 -5.36 -31.74 -20.65
N PRO A 247 -4.50 -32.19 -19.71
CA PRO A 247 -3.08 -32.35 -20.01
C PRO A 247 -2.87 -33.61 -20.85
N ASP A 248 -3.12 -33.52 -22.15
CA ASP A 248 -2.66 -34.50 -23.12
C ASP A 248 -1.50 -33.88 -23.93
N SER A 249 -0.30 -34.43 -23.70
CA SER A 249 0.92 -34.33 -24.51
C SER A 249 1.30 -32.92 -25.01
N ILE A 250 2.17 -32.26 -24.26
CA ILE A 250 3.03 -31.19 -24.79
C ILE A 250 3.87 -31.83 -25.92
N LYS A 251 3.64 -31.40 -27.15
CA LYS A 251 4.51 -31.74 -28.28
C LYS A 251 5.82 -30.98 -28.14
N ASP A 252 6.91 -31.69 -28.42
CA ASP A 252 8.33 -31.37 -28.17
C ASP A 252 8.87 -30.12 -28.89
N ASP A 253 8.08 -29.47 -29.77
CA ASP A 253 8.56 -28.39 -30.63
C ASP A 253 8.84 -27.07 -29.89
N GLY A 254 8.23 -26.86 -28.72
CA GLY A 254 8.46 -25.66 -27.89
C GLY A 254 9.79 -25.66 -27.12
N LEU A 255 10.43 -26.83 -26.98
CA LEU A 255 11.69 -26.99 -26.24
C LEU A 255 12.93 -26.84 -27.14
N ALA A 256 12.78 -26.99 -28.47
CA ALA A 256 13.89 -26.88 -29.41
C ALA A 256 14.49 -25.47 -29.45
N HIS A 257 13.65 -24.44 -29.35
CA HIS A 257 14.09 -23.04 -29.32
C HIS A 257 14.87 -22.71 -28.03
N LEU A 258 14.43 -23.22 -26.87
CA LEU A 258 15.13 -23.03 -25.59
C LEU A 258 16.45 -23.81 -25.53
N ALA A 259 16.51 -24.99 -26.15
CA ALA A 259 17.74 -25.76 -26.29
C ALA A 259 18.75 -25.07 -27.23
N TRP A 260 18.25 -24.41 -28.30
CA TRP A 260 19.09 -23.62 -29.20
C TRP A 260 19.65 -22.36 -28.52
N MET A 261 18.84 -21.63 -27.74
CA MET A 261 19.30 -20.45 -26.99
C MET A 261 20.40 -20.81 -25.96
N ARG A 262 20.24 -21.90 -25.21
CA ARG A 262 21.29 -22.36 -24.26
C ARG A 262 22.60 -22.76 -24.95
N LYS A 263 22.53 -23.20 -26.21
CA LYS A 263 23.72 -23.57 -26.98
C LYS A 263 24.50 -22.34 -27.46
N LEU A 264 23.82 -21.23 -27.73
CA LEU A 264 24.46 -19.96 -28.07
C LEU A 264 25.18 -19.36 -26.85
N ASP A 265 24.53 -19.34 -25.68
CA ASP A 265 25.13 -18.81 -24.46
C ASP A 265 26.39 -19.58 -24.02
N GLY A 266 26.42 -20.90 -24.26
CA GLY A 266 27.61 -21.72 -23.99
C GLY A 266 28.79 -21.41 -24.93
N GLN A 267 28.52 -21.19 -26.22
CA GLN A 267 29.59 -20.95 -27.22
C GLN A 267 30.27 -19.58 -27.06
N GLU A 268 29.55 -18.55 -26.60
CA GLU A 268 30.17 -17.26 -26.27
C GLU A 268 31.10 -17.36 -25.06
N SER A 269 30.73 -18.16 -24.06
CA SER A 269 31.54 -18.33 -22.85
C SER A 269 32.88 -19.04 -23.12
N ASP A 270 32.88 -20.04 -24.01
CA ASP A 270 34.09 -20.80 -24.37
C ASP A 270 35.03 -19.98 -25.27
N ALA A 271 34.49 -19.11 -26.14
CA ALA A 271 35.30 -18.22 -26.98
C ALA A 271 36.04 -17.15 -26.16
N LEU A 272 35.41 -16.62 -25.11
CA LEU A 272 36.03 -15.65 -24.19
C LEU A 272 37.12 -16.27 -23.32
N ALA A 273 36.95 -17.53 -22.92
CA ALA A 273 37.96 -18.27 -22.16
C ALA A 273 39.20 -18.60 -23.00
N ALA A 274 39.02 -18.99 -24.26
CA ALA A 274 40.14 -19.32 -25.16
C ALA A 274 40.99 -18.09 -25.53
N THR A 275 40.41 -16.90 -25.56
CA THR A 275 41.13 -15.66 -25.89
C THR A 275 42.01 -15.17 -24.74
N SER A 276 41.67 -15.53 -23.49
CA SER A 276 42.42 -15.13 -22.29
C SER A 276 43.65 -16.01 -22.01
N ALA A 277 43.77 -17.17 -22.66
CA ALA A 277 44.86 -18.13 -22.43
C ALA A 277 46.11 -17.89 -23.31
N ASN A 278 46.07 -16.94 -24.25
CA ASN A 278 47.14 -16.68 -25.23
C ASN A 278 47.97 -15.41 -24.95
N GLN A 279 47.88 -14.84 -23.75
CA GLN A 279 48.76 -13.76 -23.30
C GLN A 279 49.69 -14.28 -22.20
N GLU A 280 50.77 -14.96 -22.59
CA GLU A 280 51.96 -15.12 -21.75
C GLU A 280 52.88 -13.90 -21.90
N PRO A 281 53.54 -13.43 -20.82
CA PRO A 281 54.44 -12.30 -20.86
C PRO A 281 55.87 -12.73 -21.25
N GLU A 282 56.53 -11.91 -22.08
CA GLU A 282 58.00 -11.83 -22.17
C GLU A 282 58.60 -11.13 -20.95
#